data_AF-A0A7D9KC14-F1
#
_entry.id   AF-A0A7D9KC14-F1
#
_cell.length_a   1.000
_cell.length_b   1.000
_cell.length_c   1.000
_cell.angle_alpha   90.00
_cell.angle_beta   90.00
_cell.angle_gamma   90.00
#
_symmetry.space_group_name_H-M   'P 1'
#
loop_
_entity.id
_entity.type
_entity.pdbx_description
1 polymer ?
#
loop_
_entity_poly.entity_id
_entity_poly.type
_entity_poly.pdbx_seq_one_letter_code
_entity_poly.pdbx_strand_id
1 'polypeptide(L)'
;MESSSSESEDGNEEVERDEREENNETELLREDLADLSTEISIKQKLIEELENSQKRLNNMKLHYEEKLSLLARKIKETETERDRVLDTIHEHDKEAAQQSQKVKSDYEKKINNFKDELKKLQSAKKEHNRLMRTKTQNEMQLKGLTRDLDELKKTKVKLMRQMKEEIAKNKKREAERERQISQLKKESRKREIQIKNMESEKRQRELVLKRKQEE
;
A
#
# COMPACT_ATOMS: atom_id res chain seq x y z
N MET A 1 73.36 0.11 -3.17
CA MET A 1 72.67 -0.08 -1.87
C MET A 1 71.20 0.17 -2.13
N GLU A 2 70.47 -0.92 -2.31
CA GLU A 2 69.01 -0.96 -2.25
C GLU A 2 68.52 -0.49 -0.88
N SER A 3 67.38 0.16 -0.85
CA SER A 3 66.36 -0.07 0.19
C SER A 3 65.01 0.39 -0.35
N SER A 4 64.16 -0.59 -0.56
CA SER A 4 62.76 -0.51 -0.96
C SER A 4 61.93 0.29 0.03
N SER A 5 61.24 1.33 -0.45
CA SER A 5 60.00 1.81 0.17
C SER A 5 58.85 0.99 -0.38
N SER A 6 58.58 -0.17 0.24
CA SER A 6 57.36 -0.94 0.02
C SER A 6 56.70 -1.20 1.36
N GLU A 7 56.01 -0.20 1.91
CA GLU A 7 55.17 -0.39 3.08
C GLU A 7 53.99 0.57 2.98
N SER A 8 52.76 0.01 3.02
CA SER A 8 51.47 0.68 3.33
C SER A 8 50.52 1.05 2.16
N GLU A 9 50.23 0.15 1.22
CA GLU A 9 49.00 0.27 0.38
C GLU A 9 47.90 -0.75 0.77
N ASP A 10 48.25 -1.86 1.42
CA ASP A 10 47.36 -3.00 1.69
C ASP A 10 46.17 -2.66 2.64
N GLY A 11 46.38 -1.75 3.61
CA GLY A 11 45.34 -1.41 4.58
C GLY A 11 44.27 -0.42 4.11
N ASN A 12 44.45 0.24 2.95
CA ASN A 12 43.49 1.22 2.45
C ASN A 12 42.43 0.56 1.54
N GLU A 13 42.79 -0.52 0.84
CA GLU A 13 41.88 -1.26 -0.05
C GLU A 13 40.82 -2.06 0.73
N GLU A 14 41.17 -2.66 1.88
CA GLU A 14 40.20 -3.37 2.74
C GLU A 14 39.13 -2.42 3.31
N VAL A 15 39.53 -1.20 3.72
CA VAL A 15 38.61 -0.21 4.30
C VAL A 15 37.67 0.37 3.23
N GLU A 16 38.18 0.66 2.03
CA GLU A 16 37.33 1.10 0.91
C GLU A 16 36.34 0.01 0.48
N ARG A 17 36.74 -1.26 0.55
CA ARG A 17 35.87 -2.38 0.21
C ARG A 17 34.72 -2.51 1.21
N ASP A 18 35.01 -2.44 2.51
CA ASP A 18 33.98 -2.44 3.56
C ASP A 18 32.98 -1.29 3.39
N GLU A 19 33.43 -0.08 3.03
CA GLU A 19 32.54 1.08 2.80
C GLU A 19 31.63 0.90 1.58
N ARG A 20 32.13 0.28 0.52
CA ARG A 20 31.32 -0.03 -0.67
C ARG A 20 30.29 -1.10 -0.37
N GLU A 21 30.65 -2.14 0.39
CA GLU A 21 29.72 -3.19 0.80
C GLU A 21 28.62 -2.65 1.72
N GLU A 22 28.96 -1.80 2.71
CA GLU A 22 28.00 -1.15 3.61
C GLU A 22 27.01 -0.22 2.87
N ASN A 23 27.51 0.59 1.93
CA ASN A 23 26.65 1.47 1.13
C ASN A 23 25.68 0.66 0.26
N ASN A 24 26.16 -0.42 -0.36
CA ASN A 24 25.35 -1.30 -1.20
C ASN A 24 24.23 -1.97 -0.38
N GLU A 25 24.52 -2.42 0.85
CA GLU A 25 23.50 -3.02 1.74
C GLU A 25 22.39 -2.01 2.10
N THR A 26 22.74 -0.75 2.41
CA THR A 26 21.73 0.28 2.69
C THR A 26 20.91 0.69 1.47
N GLU A 27 21.50 0.62 0.27
CA GLU A 27 20.82 0.91 -0.99
C GLU A 27 19.81 -0.18 -1.35
N LEU A 28 20.19 -1.46 -1.19
CA LEU A 28 19.28 -2.60 -1.35
C LEU A 28 18.08 -2.53 -0.39
N LEU A 29 18.32 -2.23 0.89
CA LEU A 29 17.24 -2.03 1.87
C LEU A 29 16.28 -0.89 1.48
N ARG A 30 16.80 0.14 0.81
CA ARG A 30 15.99 1.28 0.34
C ARG A 30 15.13 0.90 -0.86
N GLU A 31 15.68 0.12 -1.79
CA GLU A 31 14.96 -0.42 -2.94
C GLU A 31 13.82 -1.35 -2.48
N ASP A 32 14.11 -2.33 -1.62
CA ASP A 32 13.11 -3.23 -1.04
C ASP A 32 11.99 -2.46 -0.31
N LEU A 33 12.33 -1.37 0.38
CA LEU A 33 11.33 -0.51 1.04
C LEU A 33 10.45 0.24 0.05
N ALA A 34 11.03 0.69 -1.07
CA ALA A 34 10.28 1.34 -2.13
C ALA A 34 9.30 0.35 -2.78
N ASP A 35 9.78 -0.85 -3.11
CA ASP A 35 8.99 -1.93 -3.70
C ASP A 35 7.83 -2.33 -2.79
N LEU A 36 8.11 -2.64 -1.52
CA LEU A 36 7.07 -2.92 -0.52
C LEU A 36 6.06 -1.78 -0.39
N SER A 37 6.53 -0.52 -0.48
CA SER A 37 5.62 0.63 -0.41
C SER A 37 4.71 0.73 -1.63
N THR A 38 5.21 0.43 -2.83
CA THR A 38 4.39 0.39 -4.04
C THR A 38 3.40 -0.76 -4.00
N GLU A 39 3.81 -1.95 -3.56
CA GLU A 39 2.96 -3.12 -3.45
C GLU A 39 1.83 -2.90 -2.43
N ILE A 40 2.14 -2.32 -1.27
CA ILE A 40 1.14 -1.93 -0.26
C ILE A 40 0.11 -0.98 -0.87
N SER A 41 0.54 0.04 -1.60
CA SER A 41 -0.35 1.03 -2.22
C SER A 41 -1.29 0.37 -3.24
N ILE A 42 -0.74 -0.50 -4.10
CA ILE A 42 -1.51 -1.23 -5.11
C ILE A 42 -2.54 -2.15 -4.43
N LYS A 43 -2.14 -2.92 -3.41
CA LYS A 43 -3.06 -3.82 -2.69
C LYS A 43 -4.13 -3.05 -1.91
N GLN A 44 -3.79 -1.92 -1.29
CA GLN A 44 -4.77 -1.05 -0.63
C GLN A 44 -5.84 -0.58 -1.61
N LYS A 45 -5.43 -0.08 -2.77
CA LYS A 45 -6.35 0.39 -3.82
C LYS A 45 -7.24 -0.75 -4.33
N LEU A 46 -6.67 -1.93 -4.55
CA LEU A 46 -7.44 -3.11 -4.98
C LEU A 46 -8.49 -3.52 -3.93
N ILE A 47 -8.12 -3.53 -2.64
CA ILE A 47 -9.06 -3.83 -1.55
C ILE A 47 -10.19 -2.81 -1.55
N GLU A 48 -9.88 -1.51 -1.60
CA GLU A 48 -10.88 -0.44 -1.60
C GLU A 48 -11.84 -0.55 -2.80
N GLU A 49 -11.33 -0.83 -4.01
CA GLU A 49 -12.16 -1.04 -5.19
C GLU A 49 -13.09 -2.25 -5.05
N LEU A 50 -12.60 -3.36 -4.49
CA LEU A 50 -13.40 -4.55 -4.22
C LEU A 50 -14.48 -4.29 -3.16
N GLU A 51 -14.14 -3.61 -2.06
CA GLU A 51 -15.09 -3.20 -1.01
C GLU A 51 -16.20 -2.30 -1.57
N ASN A 52 -15.82 -1.31 -2.38
CA ASN A 52 -16.76 -0.40 -3.02
C ASN A 52 -17.69 -1.12 -4.00
N SER A 53 -17.14 -2.02 -4.83
CA SER A 53 -17.94 -2.87 -5.73
C SER A 53 -18.96 -3.71 -4.96
N GLN A 54 -18.54 -4.29 -3.84
CA GLN A 54 -19.38 -5.12 -2.99
C GLN A 54 -20.48 -4.34 -2.27
N LYS A 55 -20.16 -3.13 -1.79
CA LYS A 55 -21.14 -2.19 -1.23
C LYS A 55 -22.17 -1.78 -2.28
N ARG A 56 -21.74 -1.44 -3.50
CA ARG A 56 -22.63 -1.11 -4.63
C ARG A 56 -23.57 -2.27 -4.97
N LEU A 57 -23.04 -3.49 -5.02
CA LEU A 57 -23.83 -4.69 -5.28
C LEU A 57 -24.92 -4.90 -4.21
N ASN A 58 -24.56 -4.73 -2.93
CA ASN A 58 -25.50 -4.87 -1.82
C ASN A 58 -26.59 -3.78 -1.83
N ASN A 59 -26.23 -2.53 -2.10
CA ASN A 59 -27.19 -1.44 -2.26
C ASN A 59 -28.18 -1.71 -3.41
N MET A 60 -27.68 -2.21 -4.53
CA MET A 60 -28.52 -2.57 -5.67
C MET A 60 -29.49 -3.71 -5.34
N LYS A 61 -29.07 -4.67 -4.50
CA LYS A 61 -29.94 -5.75 -4.01
C LYS A 61 -31.12 -5.17 -3.22
N LEU A 62 -30.80 -4.34 -2.23
CA LEU A 62 -31.80 -3.72 -1.36
C LEU A 62 -32.81 -2.91 -2.17
N HIS A 63 -32.33 -2.12 -3.15
CA HIS A 63 -33.18 -1.35 -4.04
C HIS A 63 -34.18 -2.22 -4.84
N TYR A 64 -33.74 -3.35 -5.39
CA TYR A 64 -34.65 -4.27 -6.08
C TYR A 64 -35.65 -4.93 -5.13
N GLU A 65 -35.23 -5.28 -3.91
CA GLU A 65 -36.11 -5.87 -2.89
C GLU A 65 -37.20 -4.88 -2.45
N GLU A 66 -36.84 -3.62 -2.22
CA GLU A 66 -37.78 -2.54 -1.92
C GLU A 66 -38.75 -2.28 -3.07
N LYS A 67 -38.25 -2.18 -4.31
CA LYS A 67 -39.10 -1.94 -5.49
C LYS A 67 -40.09 -3.08 -5.73
N LEU A 68 -39.66 -4.33 -5.54
CA LEU A 68 -40.54 -5.50 -5.62
C LEU A 68 -41.63 -5.47 -4.54
N SER A 69 -41.27 -5.16 -3.30
CA SER A 69 -42.22 -5.04 -2.18
C SER A 69 -43.27 -3.95 -2.46
N LEU A 70 -42.81 -2.78 -2.91
CA LEU A 70 -43.69 -1.66 -3.25
C LEU A 70 -44.67 -2.01 -4.37
N LEU A 71 -44.19 -2.67 -5.43
CA LEU A 71 -45.03 -3.03 -6.57
C LEU A 71 -46.04 -4.11 -6.20
N ALA A 72 -45.64 -5.11 -5.40
CA ALA A 72 -46.56 -6.12 -4.87
C ALA A 72 -47.67 -5.49 -4.02
N ARG A 73 -47.33 -4.51 -3.17
CA ARG A 73 -48.32 -3.74 -2.40
C ARG A 73 -49.28 -2.96 -3.30
N LYS A 74 -48.77 -2.26 -4.32
CA LYS A 74 -49.59 -1.52 -5.29
C LYS A 74 -50.57 -2.41 -6.03
N ILE A 75 -50.14 -3.62 -6.43
CA ILE A 75 -51.03 -4.61 -7.05
C ILE A 75 -52.17 -4.96 -6.10
N LYS A 76 -51.85 -5.33 -4.86
CA LYS A 76 -52.85 -5.69 -3.85
C LYS A 76 -53.83 -4.55 -3.53
N GLU A 77 -53.33 -3.33 -3.41
CA GLU A 77 -54.16 -2.14 -3.18
C GLU A 77 -55.09 -1.89 -4.37
N THR A 78 -54.59 -2.02 -5.61
CA THR A 78 -55.39 -1.85 -6.82
C THR A 78 -56.43 -2.96 -6.98
N GLU A 79 -56.11 -4.20 -6.62
CA GLU A 79 -57.05 -5.32 -6.59
C GLU A 79 -58.16 -5.07 -5.55
N THR A 80 -57.80 -4.64 -4.35
CA THR A 80 -58.78 -4.33 -3.28
C THR A 80 -59.69 -3.16 -3.69
N GLU A 81 -59.15 -2.13 -4.32
CA GLU A 81 -59.91 -0.97 -4.77
C GLU A 81 -60.87 -1.34 -5.91
N ARG A 82 -60.39 -2.13 -6.88
CA ARG A 82 -61.25 -2.67 -7.94
C ARG A 82 -62.45 -3.40 -7.34
N ASP A 83 -62.21 -4.30 -6.39
CA ASP A 83 -63.26 -5.13 -5.78
C ASP A 83 -64.28 -4.25 -5.05
N ARG A 84 -63.82 -3.25 -4.26
CA ARG A 84 -64.70 -2.27 -3.60
C ARG A 84 -65.54 -1.45 -4.57
N VAL A 85 -64.93 -0.96 -5.66
CA VAL A 85 -65.66 -0.14 -6.65
C VAL A 85 -66.70 -0.98 -7.37
N LEU A 86 -66.38 -2.23 -7.71
CA LEU A 86 -67.34 -3.15 -8.33
C LEU A 86 -68.50 -3.50 -7.39
N ASP A 87 -68.23 -3.74 -6.10
CA ASP A 87 -69.28 -3.96 -5.09
C ASP A 87 -70.22 -2.74 -4.94
N THR A 88 -69.71 -1.53 -5.15
CA THR A 88 -70.49 -0.28 -5.02
C THR A 88 -71.41 -0.06 -6.22
N ILE A 89 -71.03 -0.53 -7.42
CA ILE A 89 -71.85 -0.42 -8.64
C ILE A 89 -72.98 -1.45 -8.58
N HIS A 90 -74.14 -1.04 -8.06
CA HIS A 90 -75.33 -1.89 -7.99
C HIS A 90 -75.88 -2.26 -9.38
N GLU A 91 -76.12 -3.54 -9.63
CA GLU A 91 -76.60 -4.12 -10.90
C GLU A 91 -78.11 -3.91 -11.13
N HIS A 92 -78.62 -2.69 -10.97
CA HIS A 92 -80.05 -2.42 -11.14
C HIS A 92 -80.47 -1.90 -12.53
N ASP A 93 -79.53 -1.58 -13.43
CA ASP A 93 -79.85 -1.15 -14.80
C ASP A 93 -78.74 -1.45 -15.84
N LYS A 94 -79.08 -1.50 -17.14
CA LYS A 94 -78.18 -1.81 -18.27
C LYS A 94 -76.99 -0.86 -18.38
N GLU A 95 -77.17 0.42 -18.05
CA GLU A 95 -76.09 1.41 -18.01
C GLU A 95 -75.08 1.12 -16.89
N ALA A 96 -75.55 0.70 -15.71
CA ALA A 96 -74.69 0.33 -14.60
C ALA A 96 -73.83 -0.92 -14.92
N ALA A 97 -74.40 -1.89 -15.66
CA ALA A 97 -73.67 -3.06 -16.14
C ALA A 97 -72.55 -2.69 -17.14
N GLN A 98 -72.83 -1.80 -18.10
CA GLN A 98 -71.82 -1.33 -19.06
C GLN A 98 -70.70 -0.52 -18.37
N GLN A 99 -71.07 0.33 -17.40
CA GLN A 99 -70.11 1.10 -16.61
C GLN A 99 -69.23 0.20 -15.74
N SER A 100 -69.82 -0.79 -15.07
CA SER A 100 -69.09 -1.81 -14.30
C SER A 100 -68.07 -2.56 -15.16
N GLN A 101 -68.48 -2.97 -16.36
CA GLN A 101 -67.60 -3.69 -17.29
C GLN A 101 -66.43 -2.84 -17.79
N LYS A 102 -66.65 -1.55 -18.04
CA LYS A 102 -65.59 -0.59 -18.42
C LYS A 102 -64.59 -0.39 -17.27
N VAL A 103 -65.09 -0.13 -16.06
CA VAL A 103 -64.28 0.05 -14.86
C VAL A 103 -63.43 -1.19 -14.57
N LYS A 104 -64.03 -2.38 -14.67
CA LYS A 104 -63.32 -3.67 -14.53
C LYS A 104 -62.16 -3.78 -15.52
N SER A 105 -62.40 -3.48 -16.80
CA SER A 105 -61.36 -3.56 -17.84
C SER A 105 -60.19 -2.60 -17.57
N ASP A 106 -60.46 -1.38 -17.11
CA ASP A 106 -59.43 -0.39 -16.82
C ASP A 106 -58.54 -0.81 -15.63
N TYR A 107 -59.15 -1.35 -14.57
CA TYR A 107 -58.41 -1.94 -13.45
C TYR A 107 -57.61 -3.17 -13.85
N GLU A 108 -58.18 -4.06 -14.66
CA GLU A 108 -57.47 -5.25 -15.17
C GLU A 108 -56.25 -4.87 -16.01
N LYS A 109 -56.37 -3.87 -16.91
CA LYS A 109 -55.22 -3.34 -17.67
C LYS A 109 -54.13 -2.81 -16.73
N LYS A 110 -54.51 -2.03 -15.71
CA LYS A 110 -53.56 -1.47 -14.73
C LYS A 110 -52.86 -2.56 -13.92
N ILE A 111 -53.61 -3.57 -13.46
CA ILE A 111 -53.07 -4.72 -12.72
C ILE A 111 -52.12 -5.53 -13.61
N ASN A 112 -52.47 -5.76 -14.88
CA ASN A 112 -51.63 -6.49 -15.82
C ASN A 112 -50.31 -5.75 -16.10
N ASN A 113 -50.36 -4.42 -16.28
CA ASN A 113 -49.15 -3.61 -16.41
C ASN A 113 -48.22 -3.75 -15.19
N PHE A 114 -48.77 -3.72 -13.97
CA PHE A 114 -47.98 -3.93 -12.75
C PHE A 114 -47.44 -5.36 -12.64
N LYS A 115 -48.19 -6.37 -13.05
CA LYS A 115 -47.73 -7.78 -13.09
C LYS A 115 -46.57 -7.96 -14.08
N ASP A 116 -46.63 -7.32 -15.23
CA ASP A 116 -45.54 -7.35 -16.22
C ASP A 116 -44.27 -6.66 -15.71
N GLU A 117 -44.41 -5.50 -15.06
CA GLU A 117 -43.27 -4.82 -14.41
C GLU A 117 -42.69 -5.70 -13.29
N LEU A 118 -43.53 -6.36 -12.49
CA LEU A 118 -43.11 -7.25 -11.41
C LEU A 118 -42.33 -8.45 -11.96
N LYS A 119 -42.78 -9.03 -13.07
CA LYS A 119 -42.07 -10.13 -13.75
C LYS A 119 -40.70 -9.69 -14.26
N LYS A 120 -40.59 -8.49 -14.85
CA LYS A 120 -39.30 -7.91 -15.29
C LYS A 120 -38.34 -7.72 -14.11
N LEU A 121 -38.83 -7.17 -13.00
CA LEU A 121 -38.05 -6.98 -11.78
C LEU A 121 -37.60 -8.30 -11.15
N GLN A 122 -38.44 -9.34 -11.17
CA GLN A 122 -38.08 -10.67 -10.68
C GLN A 122 -36.96 -11.31 -11.50
N SER A 123 -36.98 -11.14 -12.83
CA SER A 123 -35.88 -11.58 -13.70
C SER A 123 -34.56 -10.88 -13.35
N ALA A 124 -34.59 -9.55 -13.18
CA ALA A 124 -33.42 -8.79 -12.74
C ALA A 124 -32.90 -9.24 -11.36
N LYS A 125 -33.80 -9.54 -10.41
CA LYS A 125 -33.43 -10.09 -9.09
C LYS A 125 -32.76 -11.47 -9.22
N LYS A 126 -33.20 -12.33 -10.14
CA LYS A 126 -32.57 -13.64 -10.36
C LYS A 126 -31.13 -13.52 -10.85
N GLU A 127 -30.87 -12.60 -11.78
CA GLU A 127 -29.50 -12.29 -12.21
C GLU A 127 -28.65 -11.73 -11.08
N HIS A 128 -29.21 -10.83 -10.27
CA HIS A 128 -28.52 -10.31 -9.09
C HIS A 128 -28.16 -11.44 -8.11
N ASN A 129 -29.12 -12.31 -7.77
CA ASN A 129 -28.86 -13.47 -6.92
C ASN A 129 -27.79 -14.41 -7.48
N ARG A 130 -27.67 -14.50 -8.81
CA ARG A 130 -26.58 -15.25 -9.46
C ARG A 130 -25.24 -14.58 -9.21
N LEU A 131 -25.16 -13.25 -9.37
CA LEU A 131 -23.95 -12.46 -9.05
C LEU A 131 -23.55 -12.57 -7.57
N MET A 132 -24.53 -12.73 -6.68
CA MET A 132 -24.31 -12.94 -5.24
C MET A 132 -23.64 -14.26 -4.90
N ARG A 133 -23.65 -15.27 -5.79
CA ARG A 133 -22.86 -16.50 -5.57
C ARG A 133 -21.36 -16.23 -5.73
N THR A 134 -21.01 -15.34 -6.64
CA THR A 134 -19.63 -14.84 -6.82
C THR A 134 -19.20 -13.96 -5.64
N LYS A 135 -20.16 -13.34 -4.91
CA LYS A 135 -19.88 -12.52 -3.72
C LYS A 135 -19.11 -13.29 -2.65
N THR A 136 -19.48 -14.53 -2.34
CA THR A 136 -18.81 -15.31 -1.28
C THR A 136 -17.33 -15.57 -1.62
N GLN A 137 -17.03 -15.84 -2.90
CA GLN A 137 -15.66 -15.99 -3.37
C GLN A 137 -14.88 -14.68 -3.23
N ASN A 138 -15.49 -13.55 -3.62
CA ASN A 138 -14.88 -12.24 -3.49
C ASN A 138 -14.63 -11.87 -2.02
N GLU A 139 -15.53 -12.23 -1.08
CA GLU A 139 -15.32 -12.03 0.36
C GLU A 139 -14.10 -12.80 0.88
N MET A 140 -13.91 -14.04 0.41
CA MET A 140 -12.74 -14.83 0.77
C MET A 140 -11.46 -14.22 0.21
N GLN A 141 -11.47 -13.77 -1.05
CA GLN A 141 -10.33 -13.08 -1.67
C GLN A 141 -10.00 -11.78 -0.94
N LEU A 142 -11.01 -10.98 -0.57
CA LEU A 142 -10.84 -9.72 0.15
C LEU A 142 -10.23 -9.94 1.54
N LYS A 143 -10.67 -10.98 2.25
CA LYS A 143 -10.03 -11.40 3.52
C LYS A 143 -8.57 -11.83 3.33
N GLY A 144 -8.27 -12.55 2.24
CA GLY A 144 -6.90 -12.92 1.86
C GLY A 144 -6.04 -11.68 1.64
N LEU A 145 -6.45 -10.82 0.70
CA LEU A 145 -5.76 -9.58 0.37
C LEU A 145 -5.54 -8.67 1.60
N THR A 146 -6.52 -8.60 2.50
CA THR A 146 -6.40 -7.82 3.75
C THR A 146 -5.32 -8.38 4.67
N ARG A 147 -5.24 -9.71 4.81
CA ARG A 147 -4.18 -10.36 5.59
C ARG A 147 -2.82 -10.13 4.97
N ASP A 148 -2.69 -10.35 3.65
CA ASP A 148 -1.44 -10.13 2.92
C ASP A 148 -0.98 -8.68 3.06
N LEU A 149 -1.90 -7.72 2.96
CA LEU A 149 -1.60 -6.31 3.16
C LEU A 149 -1.09 -6.02 4.58
N ASP A 150 -1.69 -6.63 5.60
CA ASP A 150 -1.24 -6.47 6.98
C ASP A 150 0.13 -7.11 7.21
N GLU A 151 0.43 -8.22 6.56
CA GLU A 151 1.75 -8.85 6.56
C GLU A 151 2.79 -7.97 5.88
N LEU A 152 2.50 -7.42 4.69
CA LEU A 152 3.40 -6.50 3.99
C LEU A 152 3.67 -5.24 4.82
N LYS A 153 2.66 -4.67 5.48
CA LYS A 153 2.84 -3.53 6.39
C LYS A 153 3.78 -3.88 7.54
N LYS A 154 3.62 -5.07 8.15
CA LYS A 154 4.53 -5.54 9.21
C LYS A 154 5.96 -5.71 8.69
N THR A 155 6.12 -6.31 7.51
CA THR A 155 7.44 -6.48 6.87
C THR A 155 8.09 -5.13 6.56
N LYS A 156 7.35 -4.18 6.00
CA LYS A 156 7.83 -2.81 5.76
C LYS A 156 8.30 -2.13 7.05
N VAL A 157 7.56 -2.26 8.15
CA VAL A 157 7.97 -1.69 9.44
C VAL A 157 9.25 -2.34 9.97
N LYS A 158 9.39 -3.66 9.86
CA LYS A 158 10.61 -4.37 10.24
C LYS A 158 11.81 -3.91 9.40
N LEU A 159 11.64 -3.81 8.10
CA LEU A 159 12.68 -3.37 7.17
C LEU A 159 13.09 -1.91 7.40
N MET A 160 12.12 -1.02 7.67
CA MET A 160 12.41 0.35 8.08
C MET A 160 13.23 0.43 9.36
N ARG A 161 13.00 -0.49 10.31
CA ARG A 161 13.79 -0.56 11.54
C ARG A 161 15.22 -1.03 11.24
N GLN A 162 15.37 -2.09 10.45
CA GLN A 162 16.68 -2.59 10.02
C GLN A 162 17.49 -1.52 9.28
N MET A 163 16.86 -0.80 8.34
CA MET A 163 17.50 0.31 7.62
C MET A 163 18.00 1.40 8.59
N LYS A 164 17.21 1.76 9.61
CA LYS A 164 17.63 2.75 10.62
C LYS A 164 18.78 2.25 11.48
N GLU A 165 18.77 0.97 11.84
CA GLU A 165 19.82 0.32 12.63
C GLU A 165 21.14 0.28 11.85
N GLU A 166 21.13 -0.11 10.57
CA GLU A 166 22.32 -0.11 9.71
C GLU A 166 22.85 1.31 9.45
N ILE A 167 21.98 2.30 9.17
CA ILE A 167 22.41 3.70 9.05
C ILE A 167 23.09 4.20 10.33
N ALA A 168 22.54 3.88 11.50
CA ALA A 168 23.12 4.31 12.79
C ALA A 168 24.47 3.64 13.06
N LYS A 169 24.61 2.36 12.69
CA LYS A 169 25.83 1.57 12.82
C LYS A 169 26.93 2.07 11.88
N ASN A 170 26.62 2.32 10.60
CA ASN A 170 27.56 2.88 9.62
C ASN A 170 28.06 4.26 10.10
N LYS A 171 27.15 5.14 10.54
CA LYS A 171 27.53 6.44 11.11
C LYS A 171 28.47 6.33 12.31
N LYS A 172 28.29 5.32 13.16
CA LYS A 172 29.18 5.07 14.31
C LYS A 172 30.57 4.61 13.84
N ARG A 173 30.62 3.69 12.87
CA ARG A 173 31.88 3.21 12.28
C ARG A 173 32.65 4.33 11.59
N GLU A 174 31.98 5.16 10.79
CA GLU A 174 32.57 6.34 10.16
C GLU A 174 33.17 7.30 11.21
N ALA A 175 32.44 7.57 12.30
CA ALA A 175 32.94 8.43 13.37
C ALA A 175 34.15 7.83 14.12
N GLU A 176 34.21 6.51 14.28
CA GLU A 176 35.37 5.81 14.85
C GLU A 176 36.58 5.87 13.91
N ARG A 177 36.37 5.62 12.61
CA ARG A 177 37.40 5.77 11.57
C ARG A 177 37.94 7.19 11.51
N GLU A 178 37.08 8.21 11.54
CA GLU A 178 37.51 9.61 11.53
C GLU A 178 38.38 9.98 12.75
N ARG A 179 38.06 9.42 13.91
CA ARG A 179 38.88 9.59 15.12
C ARG A 179 40.25 8.92 14.98
N GLN A 180 40.30 7.70 14.43
CA GLN A 180 41.57 7.00 14.17
C GLN A 180 42.43 7.78 13.17
N ILE A 181 41.85 8.24 12.06
CA ILE A 181 42.52 9.09 11.07
C ILE A 181 43.07 10.35 11.74
N SER A 182 42.29 10.98 12.60
CA SER A 182 42.71 12.19 13.34
C SER A 182 43.87 11.91 14.31
N GLN A 183 43.88 10.75 14.97
CA GLN A 183 44.97 10.32 15.85
C GLN A 183 46.25 10.04 15.04
N LEU A 184 46.15 9.27 13.95
CA LEU A 184 47.27 8.98 13.06
C LEU A 184 47.87 10.25 12.45
N LYS A 185 47.02 11.21 12.02
CA LYS A 185 47.48 12.53 11.55
C LYS A 185 48.24 13.30 12.63
N LYS A 186 47.79 13.24 13.89
CA LYS A 186 48.50 13.88 15.02
C LYS A 186 49.85 13.22 15.30
N GLU A 187 49.91 11.89 15.29
CA GLU A 187 51.16 11.15 15.48
C GLU A 187 52.16 11.38 14.34
N SER A 188 51.68 11.34 13.10
CA SER A 188 52.49 11.64 11.92
C SER A 188 53.14 13.01 12.03
N ARG A 189 52.38 14.06 12.39
CA ARG A 189 52.92 15.40 12.65
C ARG A 189 53.97 15.43 13.76
N LYS A 190 53.79 14.67 14.85
CA LYS A 190 54.79 14.58 15.93
C LYS A 190 56.08 13.92 15.44
N ARG A 191 55.97 12.83 14.67
CA ARG A 191 57.13 12.14 14.08
C ARG A 191 57.87 13.05 13.10
N GLU A 192 57.15 13.78 12.26
CA GLU A 192 57.74 14.74 11.31
C GLU A 192 58.52 15.86 12.02
N ILE A 193 57.95 16.42 13.10
CA ILE A 193 58.64 17.42 13.94
C ILE A 193 59.89 16.82 14.59
N GLN A 194 59.82 15.60 15.12
CA GLN A 194 60.97 14.92 15.72
C GLN A 194 62.09 14.67 14.72
N ILE A 195 61.76 14.19 13.51
CA ILE A 195 62.72 14.00 12.42
C ILE A 195 63.42 15.33 12.10
N LYS A 196 62.65 16.40 11.90
CA LYS A 196 63.19 17.73 11.59
C LYS A 196 64.13 18.26 12.68
N ASN A 197 63.81 18.03 13.95
CA ASN A 197 64.68 18.40 15.08
C ASN A 197 65.98 17.58 15.07
N MET A 198 65.91 16.26 14.89
CA MET A 198 67.10 15.40 14.81
C MET A 198 68.00 15.76 13.63
N GLU A 199 67.41 16.07 12.46
CA GLU A 199 68.16 16.55 11.30
C GLU A 199 68.88 17.87 11.58
N SER A 200 68.22 18.80 12.26
CA SER A 200 68.82 20.08 12.65
C SER A 200 69.98 19.89 13.63
N GLU A 201 69.80 19.07 14.68
CA GLU A 201 70.87 18.73 15.63
C GLU A 201 72.05 18.06 14.94
N LYS A 202 71.79 17.10 14.03
CA LYS A 202 72.83 16.41 13.26
C LYS A 202 73.64 17.41 12.43
N ARG A 203 72.97 18.31 11.70
CA ARG A 203 73.63 19.38 10.93
C ARG A 203 74.49 20.28 11.82
N GLN A 204 73.99 20.67 13.00
CA GLN A 204 74.76 21.47 13.96
C GLN A 204 76.01 20.72 14.46
N ARG A 205 75.88 19.45 14.82
CA ARG A 205 77.02 18.62 15.25
C ARG A 205 78.06 18.47 14.14
N GLU A 206 77.63 18.22 12.91
CA GLU A 206 78.51 18.15 11.74
C GLU A 206 79.26 19.47 11.51
N LEU A 207 78.59 20.62 11.66
CA LEU A 207 79.23 21.94 11.56
C LEU A 207 80.29 22.16 12.64
N VAL A 208 80.01 21.78 13.88
CA VAL A 208 80.98 21.89 14.99
C VAL A 208 82.17 20.97 14.77
N LEU A 209 81.95 19.72 14.32
CA LEU A 209 83.03 18.78 14.02
C LEU A 209 83.92 19.29 12.89
N LYS A 210 83.35 19.87 11.84
CA LYS A 210 84.14 20.49 10.76
C LYS A 210 85.01 21.63 11.26
N ARG A 211 84.45 22.55 12.06
CA ARG A 211 85.23 23.66 12.66
C ARG A 211 86.40 23.15 13.52
N LYS A 212 86.18 22.09 14.30
CA LYS A 212 87.24 21.45 15.12
C LYS A 212 88.29 20.70 14.30
N GLN A 213 87.99 20.30 13.07
CA GLN A 213 88.95 19.65 12.17
C GLN A 213 89.77 20.66 11.35
N GLU A 214 89.28 21.91 11.25
CA GLU A 214 89.91 23.01 10.53
C GLU A 214 90.78 23.91 11.43
N GLU A 215 90.65 23.78 12.76
CA GLU A 215 91.57 24.33 13.79
C GLU A 215 92.72 23.36 14.10
#